data_AF-A0A2V8N7E3-F1
#
_entry.id   AF-A0A2V8N7E3-F1
#
_cell.length_a   1.000
_cell.length_b   1.000
_cell.length_c   1.000
_cell.angle_alpha   90.00
_cell.angle_beta   90.00
_cell.angle_gamma   90.00
#
_symmetry.space_group_name_H-M   'P 1'
#
loop_
_entity.id
_entity.type
_entity.pdbx_description
1 polymer ?
#
loop_
_entity_poly.entity_id
_entity_poly.type
_entity_poly.pdbx_seq_one_letter_code
_entity_poly.pdbx_strand_id
1 'polypeptide(L)'
;MKCALLSIAIAFAYVPAPAEDIRSADAFIASARAATAKYRDRNVAIADGYLQIGGDFPGMGQHWIQTGLLFDGKVDPAHPEILTYLVVAGKPQLLGAAYALPLLETESPPDWPAGKDAWHDHFRTLEDETTLPVHHTDGRGGHAPRITMLHAWIWAENPAGKFAADNWSLPYVRLGIEPPKGAPEAAAKALSLASGGAEYFSASINAAARLTTAERKKVDATLARSQRALDSLLRGRPAVLTASQVEQLSAIWTGLWKAIDASVRPTVRPLVRQLPVR
;
A
#
# COMPACT_ATOMS: atom_id res chain seq x y z
N MET A 1 -21.56 76.79 -18.02
CA MET A 1 -21.27 76.39 -16.62
C MET A 1 -21.06 74.88 -16.59
N LYS A 2 -20.08 74.40 -15.82
CA LYS A 2 -19.32 73.14 -15.96
C LYS A 2 -20.14 71.86 -15.65
N CYS A 3 -19.98 70.81 -16.47
CA CYS A 3 -20.30 69.42 -16.11
C CYS A 3 -19.13 68.84 -15.30
N ALA A 4 -19.41 68.31 -14.10
CA ALA A 4 -18.44 67.58 -13.30
C ALA A 4 -18.68 66.07 -13.45
N LEU A 5 -17.69 65.35 -13.99
CA LEU A 5 -17.63 63.90 -14.02
C LEU A 5 -17.09 63.41 -12.65
N LEU A 6 -17.88 62.61 -11.95
CA LEU A 6 -17.50 61.97 -10.70
C LEU A 6 -16.82 60.64 -11.03
N SER A 7 -15.48 60.59 -10.91
CA SER A 7 -14.72 59.35 -11.04
C SER A 7 -14.82 58.54 -9.75
N ILE A 8 -15.47 57.39 -9.80
CA ILE A 8 -15.48 56.41 -8.70
C ILE A 8 -14.23 55.54 -8.86
N ALA A 9 -13.28 55.67 -7.93
CA ALA A 9 -12.14 54.77 -7.82
C ALA A 9 -12.59 53.50 -7.08
N ILE A 10 -12.59 52.36 -7.78
CA ILE A 10 -12.80 51.04 -7.17
C ILE A 10 -11.45 50.57 -6.64
N ALA A 11 -11.28 50.58 -5.32
CA ALA A 11 -10.13 49.98 -4.67
C ALA A 11 -10.30 48.45 -4.62
N PHE A 12 -9.49 47.72 -5.40
CA PHE A 12 -9.34 46.28 -5.22
C PHE A 12 -8.50 46.04 -3.96
N ALA A 13 -9.13 45.53 -2.90
CA ALA A 13 -8.40 45.02 -1.75
C ALA A 13 -7.63 43.77 -2.17
N TYR A 14 -6.29 43.82 -2.12
CA TYR A 14 -5.45 42.63 -2.22
C TYR A 14 -5.64 41.79 -0.96
N VAL A 15 -6.33 40.66 -1.10
CA VAL A 15 -6.40 39.66 -0.04
C VAL A 15 -5.16 38.77 -0.17
N PRO A 16 -4.18 38.81 0.75
CA PRO A 16 -3.06 37.89 0.70
C PRO A 16 -3.60 36.47 0.86
N ALA A 17 -3.13 35.55 0.00
CA ALA A 17 -3.40 34.13 0.18
C ALA A 17 -2.91 33.70 1.58
N PRO A 18 -3.63 32.80 2.29
CA PRO A 18 -3.15 32.28 3.56
C PRO A 18 -1.77 31.65 3.36
N ALA A 19 -0.84 31.94 4.28
CA ALA A 19 0.46 31.28 4.27
C ALA A 19 0.24 29.77 4.43
N GLU A 20 0.69 28.98 3.45
CA GLU A 20 0.67 27.52 3.59
C GLU A 20 1.49 27.13 4.81
N ASP A 21 0.89 26.36 5.72
CA ASP A 21 1.64 25.73 6.80
C ASP A 21 2.65 24.76 6.18
N ILE A 22 3.93 25.14 6.24
CA ILE A 22 5.06 24.34 5.75
C ILE A 22 5.15 22.96 6.43
N ARG A 23 4.47 22.77 7.55
CA ARG A 23 4.33 21.49 8.26
C ARG A 23 2.98 20.81 8.01
N SER A 24 2.15 21.29 7.11
CA SER A 24 0.93 20.59 6.73
C SER A 24 1.24 19.28 6.01
N ALA A 25 0.33 18.33 6.15
CA ALA A 25 0.31 17.09 5.37
C ALA A 25 0.30 17.35 3.85
N ASP A 26 -0.27 18.46 3.40
CA ASP A 26 -0.32 18.82 1.97
C ASP A 26 1.02 19.37 1.50
N ALA A 27 1.67 20.23 2.29
CA ALA A 27 3.04 20.70 2.01
C ALA A 27 4.03 19.53 1.94
N PHE A 28 3.90 18.53 2.84
CA PHE A 28 4.69 17.31 2.79
C PHE A 28 4.54 16.57 1.46
N ILE A 29 3.30 16.33 1.02
CA ILE A 29 3.02 15.63 -0.24
C ILE A 29 3.46 16.45 -1.46
N ALA A 30 3.32 17.78 -1.42
CA ALA A 30 3.78 18.65 -2.49
C ALA A 30 5.31 18.60 -2.64
N SER A 31 6.05 18.66 -1.53
CA SER A 31 7.50 18.53 -1.50
C SER A 31 7.94 17.17 -2.05
N ALA A 32 7.33 16.09 -1.55
CA ALA A 32 7.62 14.74 -2.01
C ALA A 32 7.29 14.53 -3.49
N ARG A 33 6.20 15.13 -3.99
CA ARG A 33 5.87 15.11 -5.42
C ARG A 33 6.93 15.80 -6.27
N ALA A 34 7.40 16.97 -5.85
CA ALA A 34 8.43 17.70 -6.58
C ALA A 34 9.75 16.91 -6.64
N ALA A 35 10.19 16.36 -5.50
CA ALA A 35 11.46 15.63 -5.41
C ALA A 35 11.44 14.28 -6.14
N THR A 36 10.31 13.57 -6.11
CA THR A 36 10.19 12.23 -6.71
C THR A 36 9.76 12.25 -8.18
N ALA A 37 9.48 13.41 -8.78
CA ALA A 37 9.03 13.52 -10.18
C ALA A 37 9.99 12.86 -11.18
N LYS A 38 11.30 12.98 -10.95
CA LYS A 38 12.33 12.33 -11.78
C LYS A 38 12.25 10.80 -11.74
N TYR A 39 11.80 10.22 -10.63
CA TYR A 39 11.71 8.77 -10.42
C TYR A 39 10.49 8.14 -11.11
N ARG A 40 9.65 8.93 -11.81
CA ARG A 40 8.69 8.35 -12.76
C ARG A 40 9.39 7.54 -13.85
N ASP A 41 10.65 7.87 -14.17
CA ASP A 41 11.57 6.93 -14.81
C ASP A 41 12.30 6.13 -13.73
N ARG A 42 12.00 4.84 -13.64
CA ARG A 42 12.61 3.94 -12.67
C ARG A 42 14.12 3.78 -12.86
N ASN A 43 14.65 3.99 -14.07
CA ASN A 43 16.09 3.93 -14.29
C ASN A 43 16.83 5.07 -13.57
N VAL A 44 16.18 6.23 -13.40
CA VAL A 44 16.73 7.33 -12.58
C VAL A 44 16.78 6.92 -11.12
N ALA A 45 15.75 6.25 -10.60
CA ALA A 45 15.78 5.72 -9.23
C ALA A 45 16.92 4.71 -9.04
N ILE A 46 17.12 3.80 -9.99
CA ILE A 46 18.23 2.84 -9.97
C ILE A 46 19.58 3.55 -9.97
N ALA A 47 19.75 4.56 -10.83
CA ALA A 47 20.99 5.34 -10.91
C ALA A 47 21.28 6.11 -9.61
N ASP A 48 20.24 6.56 -8.90
CA ASP A 48 20.33 7.22 -7.59
C ASP A 48 20.43 6.21 -6.42
N GLY A 49 20.58 4.92 -6.72
CA GLY A 49 20.89 3.87 -5.75
C GLY A 49 19.69 3.18 -5.11
N TYR A 50 18.48 3.38 -5.62
CA TYR A 50 17.31 2.62 -5.18
C TYR A 50 17.33 1.20 -5.78
N LEU A 51 17.22 0.19 -4.92
CA LEU A 51 17.21 -1.21 -5.30
C LEU A 51 15.89 -1.87 -4.89
N GLN A 52 15.32 -2.69 -5.77
CA GLN A 52 14.13 -3.46 -5.39
C GLN A 52 14.51 -4.48 -4.32
N ILE A 53 13.79 -4.44 -3.21
CA ILE A 53 13.85 -5.46 -2.17
C ILE A 53 12.50 -6.15 -2.14
N GLY A 54 12.55 -7.48 -2.25
CA GLY A 54 11.38 -8.33 -2.19
C GLY A 54 10.42 -8.28 -3.37
N GLY A 55 9.20 -8.73 -3.08
CA GLY A 55 8.16 -8.97 -4.05
C GLY A 55 7.30 -7.75 -4.39
N ASP A 56 6.33 -7.99 -5.26
CA ASP A 56 5.23 -7.07 -5.50
C ASP A 56 4.10 -7.37 -4.49
N PHE A 57 3.82 -6.43 -3.59
CA PHE A 57 2.81 -6.60 -2.55
C PHE A 57 1.42 -6.21 -3.08
N PRO A 58 0.36 -7.02 -2.88
CA PRO A 58 -0.97 -6.75 -3.41
C PRO A 58 -1.50 -5.33 -3.17
N GLY A 59 -1.37 -4.82 -1.94
CA GLY A 59 -1.81 -3.49 -1.52
C GLY A 59 -0.75 -2.39 -1.60
N MET A 60 0.53 -2.72 -1.74
CA MET A 60 1.63 -1.74 -1.58
C MET A 60 2.50 -1.54 -2.84
N GLY A 61 2.56 -2.52 -3.74
CA GLY A 61 3.45 -2.48 -4.91
C GLY A 61 4.84 -3.05 -4.62
N GLN A 62 5.79 -2.79 -5.52
CA GLN A 62 7.21 -3.09 -5.34
C GLN A 62 7.88 -2.02 -4.48
N HIS A 63 8.70 -2.45 -3.51
CA HIS A 63 9.50 -1.54 -2.68
C HIS A 63 10.91 -1.40 -3.26
N TRP A 64 11.29 -0.18 -3.59
CA TRP A 64 12.61 0.18 -4.07
C TRP A 64 13.28 1.04 -3.03
N ILE A 65 14.32 0.53 -2.39
CA ILE A 65 14.90 1.08 -1.17
C ILE A 65 16.24 1.72 -1.47
N GLN A 66 16.47 2.91 -0.92
CA GLN A 66 17.80 3.50 -0.81
C GLN A 66 18.31 3.30 0.62
N THR A 67 19.14 2.26 0.80
CA THR A 67 19.65 1.80 2.10
C THR A 67 20.50 2.84 2.85
N GLY A 68 21.12 3.78 2.15
CA GLY A 68 21.88 4.88 2.74
C GLY A 68 21.04 5.90 3.50
N LEU A 69 19.72 5.94 3.28
CA LEU A 69 18.80 6.85 3.97
C LEU A 69 18.19 6.21 5.23
N LEU A 70 18.03 4.89 5.26
CA LEU A 70 17.31 4.14 6.31
C LEU A 70 17.76 4.39 7.75
N PHE A 71 19.00 4.85 7.96
CA PHE A 71 19.59 5.00 9.29
C PHE A 71 19.87 6.46 9.66
N ASP A 72 19.42 7.42 8.85
CA ASP A 72 19.62 8.83 9.16
C ASP A 72 18.62 9.38 10.19
N GLY A 73 17.55 8.60 10.47
CA GLY A 73 16.53 8.89 11.47
C GLY A 73 15.63 10.07 11.11
N LYS A 74 15.52 10.43 9.83
CA LYS A 74 14.75 11.59 9.37
C LYS A 74 13.49 11.19 8.63
N VAL A 75 12.56 12.13 8.59
CA VAL A 75 11.39 12.10 7.71
C VAL A 75 11.53 13.29 6.77
N ASP A 76 12.31 13.12 5.71
CA ASP A 76 12.57 14.17 4.72
C ASP A 76 11.75 13.92 3.45
N PRO A 77 10.69 14.72 3.17
CA PRO A 77 9.88 14.51 1.97
C PRO A 77 10.68 14.57 0.66
N ALA A 78 11.84 15.24 0.63
CA ALA A 78 12.67 15.32 -0.55
C ALA A 78 13.55 14.08 -0.79
N HIS A 79 13.77 13.26 0.24
CA HIS A 79 14.68 12.12 0.20
C HIS A 79 14.01 10.91 0.85
N PRO A 80 12.98 10.31 0.22
CA PRO A 80 12.31 9.15 0.78
C PRO A 80 13.24 7.93 0.80
N GLU A 81 13.18 7.14 1.87
CA GLU A 81 13.92 5.88 1.98
C GLU A 81 13.43 4.83 0.98
N ILE A 82 12.13 4.85 0.65
CA ILE A 82 11.50 3.89 -0.26
C ILE A 82 10.68 4.59 -1.35
N LEU A 83 10.79 4.11 -2.58
CA LEU A 83 9.88 4.39 -3.68
C LEU A 83 9.01 3.17 -3.96
N THR A 84 7.72 3.39 -4.19
CA THR A 84 6.77 2.31 -4.49
C THR A 84 6.36 2.31 -5.96
N TYR A 85 6.45 1.15 -6.62
CA TYR A 85 6.11 1.01 -8.04
C TYR A 85 5.07 -0.08 -8.28
N LEU A 86 4.24 0.13 -9.31
CA LEU A 86 3.40 -0.89 -9.92
C LEU A 86 3.89 -1.21 -11.32
N VAL A 87 3.96 -2.48 -11.70
CA VAL A 87 4.26 -2.86 -13.09
C VAL A 87 2.96 -3.22 -13.80
N VAL A 88 2.52 -2.36 -14.72
CA VAL A 88 1.32 -2.58 -15.53
C VAL A 88 1.75 -2.85 -16.96
N ALA A 89 1.40 -4.04 -17.48
CA ALA A 89 1.81 -4.48 -18.83
C ALA A 89 3.32 -4.28 -19.11
N GLY A 90 4.16 -4.61 -18.13
CA GLY A 90 5.62 -4.48 -18.22
C GLY A 90 6.18 -3.07 -18.02
N LYS A 91 5.32 -2.06 -17.85
CA LYS A 91 5.74 -0.67 -17.62
C LYS A 91 5.67 -0.32 -16.13
N PRO A 92 6.78 0.07 -15.49
CA PRO A 92 6.76 0.56 -14.12
C PRO A 92 6.04 1.91 -14.06
N GLN A 93 5.23 2.07 -13.03
CA GLN A 93 4.52 3.30 -12.69
C GLN A 93 4.85 3.62 -11.24
N LEU A 94 5.42 4.80 -11.00
CA LEU A 94 5.65 5.29 -9.65
C LEU A 94 4.29 5.56 -8.99
N LEU A 95 4.06 4.95 -7.82
CA LEU A 95 2.83 5.10 -7.03
C LEU A 95 2.98 6.18 -5.96
N GLY A 96 4.15 6.22 -5.34
CA GLY A 96 4.40 7.06 -4.19
C GLY A 96 5.77 6.80 -3.59
N ALA A 97 5.87 7.09 -2.31
CA ALA A 97 7.06 6.89 -1.51
C ALA A 97 6.68 6.36 -0.13
N ALA A 98 7.63 5.79 0.60
CA ALA A 98 7.48 5.51 2.01
C ALA A 98 8.71 5.99 2.78
N TYR A 99 8.47 6.34 4.04
CA TYR A 99 9.48 6.86 4.95
C TYR A 99 9.69 5.87 6.07
N ALA A 100 10.94 5.54 6.35
CA ALA A 100 11.30 4.49 7.30
C ALA A 100 12.13 5.07 8.45
N LEU A 101 11.71 4.77 9.68
CA LEU A 101 12.44 5.15 10.89
C LEU A 101 12.82 3.90 11.70
N PRO A 102 14.10 3.72 12.04
CA PRO A 102 14.51 2.71 13.01
C PRO A 102 14.15 3.22 14.40
N LEU A 103 13.26 2.50 15.09
CA LEU A 103 12.82 2.83 16.44
C LEU A 103 13.10 1.68 17.42
N LEU A 104 13.42 2.03 18.65
CA LEU A 104 13.42 1.12 19.79
C LEU A 104 11.98 0.85 20.26
N GLU A 105 11.79 -0.22 21.04
CA GLU A 105 10.48 -0.61 21.59
C GLU A 105 9.81 0.53 22.38
N THR A 106 10.59 1.34 23.08
CA THR A 106 10.09 2.46 23.91
C THR A 106 9.84 3.74 23.13
N GLU A 107 10.26 3.81 21.86
CA GLU A 107 10.12 5.00 21.03
C GLU A 107 8.82 4.96 20.24
N SER A 108 8.28 6.15 19.94
CA SER A 108 7.05 6.31 19.17
C SER A 108 7.32 7.06 17.87
N PRO A 109 6.60 6.75 16.78
CA PRO A 109 6.70 7.53 15.55
C PRO A 109 6.27 8.99 15.79
N PRO A 110 6.72 9.92 14.95
CA PRO A 110 6.31 11.31 15.03
C PRO A 110 4.84 11.49 14.60
N ASP A 111 4.15 12.47 15.19
CA ASP A 111 2.79 12.85 14.75
C ASP A 111 2.80 13.53 13.39
N TRP A 112 3.90 14.19 13.01
CA TRP A 112 4.03 14.80 11.70
C TRP A 112 4.59 13.78 10.70
N PRO A 113 4.10 13.72 9.44
CA PRO A 113 3.10 14.60 8.81
C PRO A 113 1.64 14.09 8.88
N ALA A 114 1.37 12.89 9.40
CA ALA A 114 0.13 12.15 9.17
C ALA A 114 -0.62 11.65 10.43
N GLY A 115 -0.10 11.95 11.62
CA GLY A 115 -0.48 11.35 12.89
C GLY A 115 0.22 10.00 13.13
N LYS A 116 0.36 9.60 14.40
CA LYS A 116 1.00 8.33 14.79
C LYS A 116 0.30 7.10 14.20
N ASP A 117 -1.02 7.15 14.05
CA ASP A 117 -1.83 6.01 13.58
C ASP A 117 -1.61 5.69 12.08
N ALA A 118 -0.97 6.60 11.32
CA ALA A 118 -0.62 6.35 9.92
C ALA A 118 0.66 5.50 9.77
N TRP A 119 1.43 5.34 10.84
CA TRP A 119 2.65 4.53 10.86
C TRP A 119 2.34 3.08 11.19
N HIS A 120 3.09 2.16 10.60
CA HIS A 120 3.02 0.73 10.94
C HIS A 120 4.40 0.09 10.94
N ASP A 121 4.51 -1.07 11.59
CA ASP A 121 5.80 -1.71 11.83
C ASP A 121 6.09 -2.85 10.87
N HIS A 122 7.24 -2.75 10.22
CA HIS A 122 7.89 -3.87 9.54
C HIS A 122 8.87 -4.51 10.53
N PHE A 123 8.50 -5.69 11.06
CA PHE A 123 9.35 -6.38 12.04
C PHE A 123 10.54 -7.12 11.41
N ARG A 124 11.68 -7.03 12.14
CA ARG A 124 12.92 -7.82 12.13
C ARG A 124 14.09 -7.36 11.22
N THR A 125 14.04 -7.34 9.90
CA THR A 125 15.18 -6.94 9.03
C THR A 125 14.76 -6.49 7.61
N LEU A 126 15.61 -5.77 6.87
CA LEU A 126 15.43 -5.53 5.41
C LEU A 126 15.34 -6.83 4.61
N GLU A 127 15.96 -7.91 5.10
CA GLU A 127 15.86 -9.25 4.52
C GLU A 127 14.45 -9.83 4.69
N ASP A 128 13.69 -9.42 5.70
CA ASP A 128 12.30 -9.82 5.86
C ASP A 128 11.35 -9.13 4.85
N GLU A 129 11.73 -7.96 4.33
CA GLU A 129 11.05 -7.37 3.16
C GLU A 129 11.22 -8.22 1.89
N THR A 130 12.20 -9.15 1.86
CA THR A 130 12.47 -9.91 0.64
C THR A 130 11.43 -10.98 0.33
N THR A 131 10.68 -11.52 1.32
CA THR A 131 9.78 -12.66 1.05
C THR A 131 8.68 -12.95 2.08
N LEU A 132 8.63 -12.31 3.25
CA LEU A 132 7.71 -12.72 4.32
C LEU A 132 6.57 -11.71 4.52
N PRO A 133 5.32 -12.13 4.80
CA PRO A 133 4.19 -11.20 5.01
C PRO A 133 3.70 -10.99 6.44
N VAL A 134 4.46 -11.34 7.49
CA VAL A 134 3.97 -11.26 8.90
C VAL A 134 4.00 -9.82 9.45
N HIS A 135 3.91 -8.79 8.60
CA HIS A 135 4.38 -7.42 8.88
C HIS A 135 3.28 -6.40 9.20
N HIS A 136 2.12 -6.83 9.69
CA HIS A 136 1.09 -5.89 10.18
C HIS A 136 0.49 -6.33 11.53
N THR A 137 1.32 -6.84 12.45
CA THR A 137 0.85 -7.14 13.81
C THR A 137 1.11 -5.97 14.75
N ASP A 138 0.11 -5.56 15.51
CA ASP A 138 0.31 -4.77 16.72
C ASP A 138 1.29 -5.51 17.65
N GLY A 139 2.41 -4.83 17.95
CA GLY A 139 3.59 -5.41 18.55
C GLY A 139 3.31 -6.28 19.78
N ARG A 140 3.71 -7.55 19.71
CA ARG A 140 3.89 -8.38 20.92
C ARG A 140 5.09 -9.31 20.75
N GLY A 141 6.19 -8.92 21.39
CA GLY A 141 7.19 -9.88 21.90
C GLY A 141 8.63 -9.69 21.43
N GLY A 142 9.29 -8.60 21.84
CA GLY A 142 10.75 -8.53 21.87
C GLY A 142 11.32 -7.11 22.03
N HIS A 143 12.41 -6.98 22.78
CA HIS A 143 13.21 -5.75 22.95
C HIS A 143 14.02 -5.35 21.71
N ALA A 144 13.58 -5.77 20.52
CA ALA A 144 14.33 -5.62 19.29
C ALA A 144 14.00 -4.27 18.62
N PRO A 145 14.98 -3.62 17.97
CA PRO A 145 14.71 -2.51 17.06
C PRO A 145 13.69 -2.93 15.99
N ARG A 146 12.84 -1.98 15.59
CA ARG A 146 11.83 -2.14 14.53
C ARG A 146 12.01 -1.05 13.48
N ILE A 147 11.61 -1.35 12.25
CA ILE A 147 11.48 -0.34 11.20
C ILE A 147 10.01 0.06 11.16
N THR A 148 9.72 1.31 11.50
CA THR A 148 8.38 1.87 11.37
C THR A 148 8.29 2.64 10.07
N MET A 149 7.17 2.49 9.37
CA MET A 149 7.01 2.98 8.01
C MET A 149 5.76 3.83 7.88
N LEU A 150 5.91 4.95 7.17
CA LEU A 150 4.81 5.80 6.71
C LEU A 150 4.73 5.74 5.19
N HIS A 151 3.64 5.18 4.67
CA HIS A 151 3.37 5.22 3.23
C HIS A 151 2.80 6.57 2.83
N ALA A 152 3.19 7.08 1.67
CA ALA A 152 2.67 8.30 1.06
C ALA A 152 2.30 8.05 -0.41
N TRP A 153 1.00 8.00 -0.70
CA TRP A 153 0.44 7.86 -2.04
C TRP A 153 0.47 9.21 -2.76
N ILE A 154 1.57 9.44 -3.47
CA ILE A 154 1.85 10.72 -4.12
C ILE A 154 1.28 10.74 -5.55
N TRP A 155 1.52 9.68 -6.33
CA TRP A 155 1.19 9.64 -7.75
C TRP A 155 -0.08 8.85 -8.05
N ALA A 156 -0.35 7.82 -7.24
CA ALA A 156 -1.59 7.06 -7.29
C ALA A 156 -2.63 7.63 -6.31
N GLU A 157 -3.89 7.66 -6.72
CA GLU A 157 -4.99 7.93 -5.80
C GLU A 157 -5.18 6.74 -4.84
N ASN A 158 -5.48 7.04 -3.57
CA ASN A 158 -5.86 6.04 -2.59
C ASN A 158 -7.17 6.46 -1.88
N PRO A 159 -8.30 5.77 -2.14
CA PRO A 159 -9.58 6.06 -1.47
C PRO A 159 -9.53 5.94 0.07
N ALA A 160 -8.61 5.15 0.62
CA ALA A 160 -8.41 5.02 2.07
C ALA A 160 -7.63 6.20 2.69
N GLY A 161 -7.04 7.06 1.84
CA GLY A 161 -6.28 8.24 2.25
C GLY A 161 -4.82 8.19 1.79
N LYS A 162 -4.23 9.38 1.63
CA LYS A 162 -2.87 9.55 1.10
C LYS A 162 -1.75 8.95 1.97
N PHE A 163 -2.05 8.63 3.23
CA PHE A 163 -1.11 7.98 4.16
C PHE A 163 -1.59 6.62 4.68
N ALA A 164 -2.65 6.05 4.10
CA ALA A 164 -3.05 4.69 4.46
C ALA A 164 -1.93 3.71 4.09
N ALA A 165 -1.71 2.68 4.93
CA ALA A 165 -0.67 1.67 4.68
C ALA A 165 -0.85 0.99 3.32
N ASP A 166 -2.05 0.48 3.06
CA ASP A 166 -2.40 -0.19 1.82
C ASP A 166 -3.20 0.71 0.86
N ASN A 167 -3.05 0.43 -0.44
CA ASN A 167 -3.94 0.88 -1.49
C ASN A 167 -4.58 -0.32 -2.20
N TRP A 168 -5.77 -0.72 -1.74
CA TRP A 168 -6.53 -1.82 -2.33
C TRP A 168 -7.17 -1.49 -3.69
N SER A 169 -6.86 -0.34 -4.29
CA SER A 169 -7.16 -0.08 -5.70
C SER A 169 -6.16 -0.75 -6.65
N LEU A 170 -4.95 -1.06 -6.19
CA LEU A 170 -3.86 -1.58 -7.05
C LEU A 170 -4.19 -2.91 -7.74
N PRO A 171 -4.87 -3.89 -7.13
CA PRO A 171 -5.26 -5.12 -7.84
C PRO A 171 -6.14 -4.87 -9.07
N TYR A 172 -7.03 -3.87 -9.03
CA TYR A 172 -7.81 -3.47 -10.20
C TYR A 172 -6.90 -2.90 -11.29
N VAL A 173 -6.00 -1.98 -10.90
CA VAL A 173 -5.07 -1.32 -11.83
C VAL A 173 -4.12 -2.32 -12.51
N ARG A 174 -3.61 -3.33 -11.77
CA ARG A 174 -2.78 -4.42 -12.35
C ARG A 174 -3.49 -5.16 -13.48
N LEU A 175 -4.81 -5.30 -13.37
CA LEU A 175 -5.64 -6.01 -14.33
C LEU A 175 -6.21 -5.09 -15.43
N GLY A 176 -5.91 -3.79 -15.41
CA GLY A 176 -6.49 -2.81 -16.33
C GLY A 176 -7.98 -2.56 -16.09
N ILE A 177 -8.43 -2.78 -14.85
CA ILE A 177 -9.81 -2.58 -14.41
C ILE A 177 -9.89 -1.23 -13.70
N GLU A 178 -10.90 -0.42 -14.04
CA GLU A 178 -11.20 0.80 -13.28
C GLU A 178 -11.72 0.42 -11.88
N PRO A 179 -11.06 0.87 -10.78
CA PRO A 179 -11.52 0.57 -9.43
C PRO A 179 -12.91 1.16 -9.20
N PRO A 180 -13.95 0.34 -8.88
CA PRO A 180 -15.27 0.88 -8.60
C PRO A 180 -15.24 1.75 -7.34
N LYS A 181 -15.92 2.89 -7.37
CA LYS A 181 -16.03 3.76 -6.19
C LYS A 181 -16.67 3.00 -5.03
N GLY A 182 -16.01 3.01 -3.87
CA GLY A 182 -16.50 2.33 -2.68
C GLY A 182 -16.53 0.80 -2.80
N ALA A 183 -15.76 0.21 -3.74
CA ALA A 183 -15.66 -1.24 -3.83
C ALA A 183 -15.19 -1.85 -2.50
N PRO A 184 -15.81 -2.95 -2.04
CA PRO A 184 -15.35 -3.64 -0.84
C PRO A 184 -13.89 -4.10 -0.99
N GLU A 185 -13.11 -3.95 0.07
CA GLU A 185 -11.72 -4.42 0.11
C GLU A 185 -11.61 -5.92 -0.19
N ALA A 186 -12.60 -6.71 0.23
CA ALA A 186 -12.70 -8.13 -0.09
C ALA A 186 -12.67 -8.40 -1.60
N ALA A 187 -13.31 -7.54 -2.42
CA ALA A 187 -13.27 -7.69 -3.87
C ALA A 187 -11.86 -7.40 -4.43
N ALA A 188 -11.18 -6.39 -3.90
CA ALA A 188 -9.79 -6.08 -4.26
C ALA A 188 -8.83 -7.21 -3.90
N LYS A 189 -8.96 -7.73 -2.67
CA LYS A 189 -8.19 -8.86 -2.15
C LYS A 189 -8.42 -10.12 -2.99
N ALA A 190 -9.66 -10.40 -3.41
CA ALA A 190 -9.94 -11.46 -4.38
C ALA A 190 -9.23 -11.22 -5.72
N LEU A 191 -9.32 -10.03 -6.30
CA LEU A 191 -8.64 -9.69 -7.56
C LEU A 191 -7.12 -9.91 -7.49
N SER A 192 -6.51 -9.63 -6.33
CA SER A 192 -5.06 -9.82 -6.17
C SER A 192 -4.60 -11.26 -6.42
N LEU A 193 -5.49 -12.25 -6.29
CA LEU A 193 -5.19 -13.65 -6.61
C LEU A 193 -4.84 -13.86 -8.09
N ALA A 194 -5.27 -12.97 -8.99
CA ALA A 194 -4.90 -13.00 -10.41
C ALA A 194 -3.54 -12.34 -10.71
N SER A 195 -2.90 -11.71 -9.72
CA SER A 195 -1.67 -10.94 -9.90
C SER A 195 -0.66 -11.18 -8.76
N GLY A 196 -0.32 -12.45 -8.49
CA GLY A 196 0.70 -12.83 -7.51
C GLY A 196 0.23 -12.86 -6.04
N GLY A 197 -1.02 -12.50 -5.77
CA GLY A 197 -1.58 -12.52 -4.41
C GLY A 197 -1.69 -13.92 -3.82
N ALA A 198 -1.86 -14.97 -4.65
CA ALA A 198 -1.96 -16.34 -4.16
C ALA A 198 -0.67 -16.81 -3.46
N GLU A 199 0.48 -16.53 -4.07
CA GLU A 199 1.81 -16.80 -3.50
C GLU A 199 2.03 -16.00 -2.22
N TYR A 200 1.67 -14.70 -2.24
CA TYR A 200 1.75 -13.82 -1.07
C TYR A 200 0.92 -14.34 0.10
N PHE A 201 -0.35 -14.70 -0.10
CA PHE A 201 -1.19 -15.22 0.98
C PHE A 201 -0.75 -16.60 1.46
N SER A 202 -0.27 -17.48 0.57
CA SER A 202 0.30 -18.77 1.00
C SER A 202 1.54 -18.55 1.88
N ALA A 203 2.46 -17.67 1.49
CA ALA A 203 3.62 -17.30 2.30
C ALA A 203 3.19 -16.69 3.65
N SER A 204 2.18 -15.82 3.67
CA SER A 204 1.61 -15.21 4.88
C SER A 204 1.16 -16.26 5.88
N ILE A 205 0.38 -17.23 5.41
CA ILE A 205 -0.18 -18.31 6.23
C ILE A 205 0.93 -19.23 6.75
N ASN A 206 1.90 -19.57 5.90
CA ASN A 206 3.04 -20.43 6.27
C ASN A 206 3.96 -19.78 7.30
N ALA A 207 4.12 -18.46 7.23
CA ALA A 207 4.94 -17.71 8.18
C ALA A 207 4.22 -17.51 9.52
N ALA A 208 2.91 -17.25 9.52
CA ALA A 208 2.12 -17.10 10.74
C ALA A 208 1.85 -18.42 11.47
N ALA A 209 1.85 -19.55 10.76
CA ALA A 209 1.54 -20.84 11.34
C ALA A 209 2.42 -21.98 10.84
N ARG A 210 2.88 -22.83 11.77
CA ARG A 210 3.55 -24.09 11.45
C ARG A 210 2.56 -25.12 10.91
N LEU A 211 2.26 -25.03 9.61
CA LEU A 211 1.45 -26.01 8.90
C LEU A 211 2.21 -27.32 8.68
N THR A 212 1.48 -28.44 8.65
CA THR A 212 1.98 -29.72 8.12
C THR A 212 2.03 -29.66 6.59
N THR A 213 2.79 -30.56 5.96
CA THR A 213 2.83 -30.67 4.49
C THR A 213 1.43 -30.91 3.89
N ALA A 214 0.59 -31.71 4.56
CA ALA A 214 -0.77 -31.97 4.10
C ALA A 214 -1.68 -30.73 4.19
N GLU A 215 -1.57 -29.94 5.25
CA GLU A 215 -2.32 -28.68 5.39
C GLU A 215 -1.86 -27.64 4.38
N ARG A 216 -0.55 -27.48 4.15
CA ARG A 216 -0.02 -26.60 3.09
C ARG A 216 -0.62 -26.92 1.73
N LYS A 217 -0.59 -28.20 1.34
CA LYS A 217 -1.19 -28.66 0.08
C LYS A 217 -2.68 -28.34 -0.02
N LYS A 218 -3.43 -28.42 1.07
CA LYS A 218 -4.86 -28.05 1.11
C LYS A 218 -5.07 -26.54 0.99
N VAL A 219 -4.24 -25.73 1.64
CA VAL A 219 -4.25 -24.26 1.53
C VAL A 219 -3.96 -23.84 0.10
N ASP A 220 -2.87 -24.34 -0.49
CA ASP A 220 -2.48 -24.02 -1.87
C ASP A 220 -3.57 -24.45 -2.87
N ALA A 221 -4.15 -25.64 -2.69
CA ALA A 221 -5.27 -26.08 -3.51
C ALA A 221 -6.52 -25.19 -3.37
N THR A 222 -6.72 -24.57 -2.21
CA THR A 222 -7.85 -23.66 -1.96
C THR A 222 -7.64 -22.31 -2.61
N LEU A 223 -6.42 -21.76 -2.53
CA LEU A 223 -6.01 -20.56 -3.27
C LEU A 223 -6.19 -20.78 -4.78
N ALA A 224 -5.66 -21.89 -5.31
CA ALA A 224 -5.77 -22.22 -6.73
C ALA A 224 -7.22 -22.41 -7.21
N ARG A 225 -8.11 -22.97 -6.38
CA ARG A 225 -9.55 -23.05 -6.70
C ARG A 225 -10.19 -21.66 -6.78
N SER A 226 -9.85 -20.78 -5.86
CA SER A 226 -10.40 -19.42 -5.80
C SER A 226 -9.91 -18.56 -6.97
N GLN A 227 -8.64 -18.72 -7.36
CA GLN A 227 -8.08 -18.11 -8.57
C GLN A 227 -8.80 -18.58 -9.84
N ARG A 228 -9.11 -19.89 -9.98
CA ARG A 228 -9.90 -20.36 -11.14
C ARG A 228 -11.32 -19.80 -11.17
N ALA A 229 -11.96 -19.62 -10.01
CA ALA A 229 -13.28 -19.00 -9.93
C ALA A 229 -13.23 -17.52 -10.35
N LEU A 230 -12.19 -16.81 -9.92
CA LEU A 230 -11.88 -15.45 -10.34
C LEU A 230 -11.64 -15.37 -11.86
N ASP A 231 -10.79 -16.22 -12.42
CA ASP A 231 -10.50 -16.25 -13.86
C ASP A 231 -11.76 -16.49 -14.69
N SER A 232 -12.65 -17.36 -14.18
CA SER A 232 -13.96 -17.63 -14.78
C SER A 232 -14.86 -16.39 -14.76
N LEU A 233 -14.87 -15.62 -13.67
CA LEU A 233 -15.65 -14.41 -13.50
C LEU A 233 -15.15 -13.25 -14.38
N LEU A 234 -13.84 -13.17 -14.59
CA LEU A 234 -13.17 -12.13 -15.37
C LEU A 234 -12.92 -12.54 -16.82
N ARG A 235 -13.54 -13.64 -17.30
CA ARG A 235 -13.48 -14.00 -18.72
C ARG A 235 -13.87 -12.82 -19.59
N GLY A 236 -13.07 -12.56 -20.62
CA GLY A 236 -13.24 -11.40 -21.49
C GLY A 236 -12.52 -10.13 -21.05
N ARG A 237 -11.83 -10.14 -19.88
CA ARG A 237 -10.99 -9.04 -19.38
C ARG A 237 -11.73 -7.69 -19.37
N PRO A 238 -12.82 -7.58 -18.59
CA PRO A 238 -13.61 -6.36 -18.55
C PRO A 238 -12.78 -5.17 -18.04
N ALA A 239 -12.90 -4.01 -18.69
CA ALA A 239 -12.28 -2.78 -18.19
C ALA A 239 -13.05 -2.17 -17.01
N VAL A 240 -14.35 -2.48 -16.87
CA VAL A 240 -15.22 -2.01 -15.80
C VAL A 240 -16.03 -3.19 -15.28
N LEU A 241 -16.11 -3.35 -13.96
CA LEU A 241 -16.89 -4.40 -13.32
C LEU A 241 -18.32 -3.98 -13.06
N THR A 242 -19.26 -4.89 -13.29
CA THR A 242 -20.65 -4.74 -12.83
C THR A 242 -20.75 -4.91 -11.32
N ALA A 243 -21.80 -4.36 -10.70
CA ALA A 243 -22.07 -4.56 -9.27
C ALA A 243 -22.12 -6.05 -8.89
N SER A 244 -22.75 -6.89 -9.73
CA SER A 244 -22.81 -8.33 -9.50
C SER A 244 -21.42 -9.00 -9.54
N GLN A 245 -20.51 -8.55 -10.41
CA GLN A 245 -19.13 -9.06 -10.40
C GLN A 245 -18.40 -8.66 -9.12
N VAL A 246 -18.57 -7.43 -8.65
CA VAL A 246 -17.96 -6.95 -7.39
C VAL A 246 -18.46 -7.76 -6.18
N GLU A 247 -19.76 -8.07 -6.12
CA GLU A 247 -20.34 -8.95 -5.10
C GLU A 247 -19.76 -10.36 -5.18
N GLN A 248 -19.66 -10.92 -6.39
CA GLN A 248 -19.10 -12.26 -6.61
C GLN A 248 -17.61 -12.34 -6.22
N LEU A 249 -16.81 -11.29 -6.47
CA LEU A 249 -15.43 -11.19 -6.00
C LEU A 249 -15.35 -11.21 -4.47
N SER A 250 -16.21 -10.44 -3.80
CA SER A 250 -16.29 -10.42 -2.33
C SER A 250 -16.69 -11.80 -1.76
N ALA A 251 -17.59 -12.51 -2.46
CA ALA A 251 -17.98 -13.87 -2.11
C ALA A 251 -16.85 -14.89 -2.31
N ILE A 252 -16.06 -14.76 -3.38
CA ILE A 252 -14.85 -15.59 -3.62
C ILE A 252 -13.86 -15.40 -2.46
N TRP A 253 -13.59 -14.16 -2.04
CA TRP A 253 -12.70 -13.86 -0.93
C TRP A 253 -13.16 -14.49 0.39
N THR A 254 -14.43 -14.29 0.73
CA THR A 254 -15.04 -14.83 1.96
C THR A 254 -15.02 -16.36 1.94
N GLY A 255 -15.35 -16.96 0.79
CA GLY A 255 -15.33 -18.41 0.57
C GLY A 255 -13.94 -19.01 0.70
N LEU A 256 -12.92 -18.33 0.16
CA LEU A 256 -11.50 -18.71 0.29
C LEU A 256 -11.10 -18.87 1.76
N TRP A 257 -11.32 -17.85 2.60
CA TRP A 257 -10.91 -17.91 4.00
C TRP A 257 -11.69 -18.92 4.83
N LYS A 258 -12.98 -19.10 4.53
CA LYS A 258 -13.77 -20.19 5.14
C LYS A 258 -13.19 -21.56 4.80
N ALA A 259 -12.74 -21.76 3.57
CA ALA A 259 -12.12 -23.01 3.14
C ALA A 259 -10.70 -23.20 3.69
N ILE A 260 -9.92 -22.12 3.86
CA ILE A 260 -8.63 -22.16 4.56
C ILE A 260 -8.81 -22.55 6.03
N ASP A 261 -9.78 -21.95 6.74
CA ASP A 261 -10.10 -22.31 8.13
C ASP A 261 -10.42 -23.81 8.29
N ALA A 262 -11.08 -24.41 7.29
CA ALA A 262 -11.40 -25.84 7.23
C ALA A 262 -10.22 -26.72 6.80
N SER A 263 -9.20 -26.14 6.17
CA SER A 263 -8.02 -26.84 5.66
C SER A 263 -6.92 -27.03 6.71
N VAL A 264 -6.98 -26.28 7.81
CA VAL A 264 -6.00 -26.31 8.91
C VAL A 264 -6.61 -26.90 10.19
N ARG A 265 -5.77 -27.51 11.02
CA ARG A 265 -6.17 -28.07 12.32
C ARG A 265 -6.66 -26.98 13.30
N PRO A 266 -7.56 -27.32 14.25
CA PRO A 266 -8.14 -26.34 15.17
C PRO A 266 -7.13 -25.51 15.97
N THR A 267 -5.98 -26.09 16.34
CA THR A 267 -4.94 -25.39 17.12
C THR A 267 -4.21 -24.31 16.34
N VAL A 268 -4.21 -24.38 15.00
CA VAL A 268 -3.57 -23.37 14.13
C VAL A 268 -4.56 -22.29 13.68
N ARG A 269 -5.85 -22.64 13.57
CA ARG A 269 -6.86 -21.75 13.03
C ARG A 269 -6.83 -20.32 13.63
N PRO A 270 -6.71 -20.12 14.96
CA PRO A 270 -6.65 -18.77 15.53
C PRO A 270 -5.50 -17.91 14.96
N LEU A 271 -4.32 -18.50 14.74
CA LEU A 271 -3.16 -17.79 14.17
C LEU A 271 -3.45 -17.33 12.73
N VAL A 272 -4.10 -18.19 11.94
CA VAL A 272 -4.51 -17.86 10.57
C VAL A 272 -5.62 -16.80 10.56
N ARG A 273 -6.51 -16.79 11.56
CA ARG A 273 -7.58 -15.77 11.67
C ARG A 273 -7.07 -14.39 12.06
N GLN A 274 -5.94 -14.32 12.74
CA GLN A 274 -5.30 -13.07 13.17
C GLN A 274 -4.46 -12.42 12.08
N LEU A 275 -4.35 -13.06 10.90
CA LEU A 275 -3.66 -12.47 9.76
C LEU A 275 -4.34 -11.16 9.33
N PRO A 276 -3.61 -10.03 9.32
CA PRO A 276 -4.15 -8.73 8.90
C PRO A 276 -4.67 -8.72 7.47
N VAL A 277 -4.11 -9.61 6.65
CA VAL A 277 -4.45 -9.74 5.23
C VAL A 277 -5.81 -10.40 4.98
N ARG A 278 -6.52 -10.89 6.01
CA ARG A 278 -7.82 -11.58 5.89
C ARG A 278 -8.97 -10.66 5.47
#